data_AF-A0A4C1VZ19-F1
#
_entry.id   AF-A0A4C1VZ19-F1
#
_cell.length_a   1.000
_cell.length_b   1.000
_cell.length_c   1.000
_cell.angle_alpha   90.00
_cell.angle_beta   90.00
_cell.angle_gamma   90.00
#
_symmetry.space_group_name_H-M   'P 1'
#
loop_
_entity.id
_entity.type
_entity.pdbx_description
1 polymer ?
#
loop_
_entity_poly.entity_id
_entity_poly.type
_entity_poly.pdbx_seq_one_letter_code
_entity_poly.pdbx_strand_id
1 'polypeptide(L)'
;MRRFYEKGEMAKERRGGDRKSQKFEEKRKAVQTLLYLPPELNIKKLWRMYNKDHPTLKVKQHFFRNIFNCCYNIGFGTPRTDVCSTCLLLDENIKKETNAEIKNKLIIEKRVHRLRFKAFYEILREQRSDLLTMSFDCQKNLGLPKVPDQSAYYSRQYNFYNFTIVVGSSKAKLTKDNIFSYVWNKTSHNKGSNEIISAVHHFLTNLEFKEEIKVLRIVADGCSSQNKNTGMLAMLGKWLTIEAARHVKKVEIIFPVVGHSFISHDRIFAQIEKDLKKREVISSPEQYQEIITQYCKLTPLDTIAVQDWKSAYAPIIKPTTSWHLQFQKCKRFFLTRSKTNNLLVQGEQSYRNDIKVKKTITKKNKSITMVIPDVIPANQIIPNKAKVTDVSNLLKKHYGEQWKDIETLTFYKNIEARRSEQEDLEEISEISNDLCENGFDDVNLIV
;
A
#
# COMPACT_ATOMS: atom_id res chain seq x y z
N MET A 1 -12.65 -10.45 -38.40
CA MET A 1 -11.77 -11.56 -37.96
C MET A 1 -11.93 -12.85 -38.76
N ARG A 2 -13.06 -13.14 -39.43
CA ARG A 2 -13.25 -14.40 -40.21
C ARG A 2 -12.36 -14.62 -41.44
N ARG A 3 -11.65 -13.62 -41.96
CA ARG A 3 -10.75 -13.78 -43.14
C ARG A 3 -9.34 -14.29 -42.82
N PHE A 4 -8.95 -14.38 -41.54
CA PHE A 4 -7.58 -14.73 -41.13
C PHE A 4 -7.36 -16.23 -40.95
N TYR A 5 -8.42 -17.02 -40.80
CA TYR A 5 -8.31 -18.43 -40.40
C TYR A 5 -8.03 -19.39 -41.58
N GLU A 6 -8.30 -18.99 -42.81
CA GLU A 6 -8.29 -19.93 -43.95
C GLU A 6 -7.01 -19.90 -44.82
N LYS A 7 -6.12 -18.90 -44.68
CA LYS A 7 -5.03 -18.72 -45.65
C LYS A 7 -3.60 -18.62 -45.11
N GLY A 8 -3.38 -18.65 -43.79
CA GLY A 8 -2.04 -18.82 -43.20
C GLY A 8 -0.96 -17.77 -43.54
N GLU A 9 -1.22 -16.79 -44.40
CA GLU A 9 -0.25 -15.78 -44.82
C GLU A 9 -0.54 -14.43 -44.13
N MET A 10 0.45 -13.93 -43.37
CA MET A 10 0.45 -12.53 -42.94
C MET A 10 0.71 -11.61 -44.13
N ALA A 11 -0.12 -10.59 -44.31
CA ALA A 11 0.10 -9.56 -45.31
C ALA A 11 1.44 -8.85 -45.06
N LYS A 12 2.41 -8.98 -45.98
CA LYS A 12 3.65 -8.20 -45.98
C LYS A 12 3.32 -6.73 -46.26
N GLU A 13 3.56 -5.86 -45.28
CA GLU A 13 3.42 -4.41 -45.41
C GLU A 13 4.42 -3.87 -46.46
N ARG A 14 3.90 -3.44 -47.62
CA ARG A 14 4.69 -2.92 -48.75
C ARG A 14 4.46 -1.41 -49.01
N ARG A 15 4.13 -0.62 -47.97
CA ARG A 15 3.86 0.82 -48.14
C ARG A 15 4.63 1.67 -47.13
N GLY A 16 5.81 2.13 -47.55
CA GLY A 16 6.45 3.36 -47.07
C GLY A 16 7.10 3.27 -45.70
N GLY A 17 8.35 3.74 -45.61
CA GLY A 17 9.05 3.92 -44.34
C GLY A 17 8.26 4.74 -43.31
N ASP A 18 8.73 4.70 -42.07
CA ASP A 18 8.08 5.23 -40.85
C ASP A 18 7.75 6.74 -40.91
N ARG A 19 6.72 7.08 -41.69
CA ARG A 19 6.17 8.44 -41.80
C ARG A 19 5.48 8.88 -40.51
N LYS A 20 5.07 7.94 -39.65
CA LYS A 20 4.48 8.26 -38.33
C LYS A 20 5.55 8.84 -37.43
N SER A 21 6.71 8.20 -37.30
CA SER A 21 7.80 8.72 -36.46
C SER A 21 8.36 10.05 -36.99
N GLN A 22 8.47 10.23 -38.31
CA GLN A 22 8.88 11.50 -38.92
C GLN A 22 7.89 12.65 -38.64
N LYS A 23 6.57 12.39 -38.71
CA LYS A 23 5.54 13.42 -38.42
C LYS A 23 5.53 13.89 -36.97
N PHE A 24 6.08 13.09 -36.04
CA PHE A 24 6.20 13.44 -34.62
C PHE A 24 7.62 13.90 -34.24
N GLU A 25 8.55 13.97 -35.19
CA GLU A 25 9.94 14.34 -34.97
C GLU A 25 10.09 15.84 -34.67
N GLU A 26 9.34 16.69 -35.38
CA GLU A 26 9.19 18.13 -35.04
C GLU A 26 8.56 18.32 -33.66
N LYS A 27 7.57 17.48 -33.32
CA LYS A 27 6.93 17.48 -31.98
C LYS A 27 7.90 17.08 -30.87
N ARG A 28 8.82 16.14 -31.13
CA ARG A 28 9.90 15.74 -30.21
C ARG A 28 10.98 16.81 -30.08
N LYS A 29 11.31 17.51 -31.18
CA LYS A 29 12.27 18.63 -31.18
C LYS A 29 11.71 19.90 -30.52
N ALA A 30 10.39 20.14 -30.58
CA ALA A 30 9.71 21.27 -29.95
C ALA A 30 9.36 21.08 -28.45
N VAL A 31 9.85 20.02 -27.80
CA VAL A 31 9.63 19.77 -26.37
C VAL A 31 10.48 20.72 -25.54
N GLN A 32 10.00 21.95 -25.36
CA GLN A 32 10.41 22.77 -24.22
C GLN A 32 9.32 22.87 -23.15
N THR A 33 8.02 22.91 -23.46
CA THR A 33 6.94 22.69 -22.46
C THR A 33 5.59 22.44 -23.12
N LEU A 34 4.90 21.36 -22.75
CA LEU A 34 3.49 21.12 -23.06
C LEU A 34 2.61 21.93 -22.09
N LEU A 35 1.71 22.78 -22.60
CA LEU A 35 0.80 23.58 -21.77
C LEU A 35 -0.46 22.77 -21.44
N TYR A 36 -0.90 22.77 -20.18
CA TYR A 36 -2.12 22.06 -19.77
C TYR A 36 -3.24 23.02 -19.39
N LEU A 37 -4.38 22.88 -20.07
CA LEU A 37 -5.63 23.56 -19.77
C LEU A 37 -6.33 22.94 -18.54
N PRO A 38 -7.24 23.68 -17.87
CA PRO A 38 -8.05 23.14 -16.79
C PRO A 38 -8.75 21.80 -17.13
N PRO A 39 -8.85 20.86 -16.17
CA PRO A 39 -9.43 19.53 -16.38
C PRO A 39 -10.92 19.55 -16.71
N GLU A 40 -11.60 20.66 -16.41
CA GLU A 40 -13.02 20.85 -16.70
C GLU A 40 -13.28 21.15 -18.19
N LEU A 41 -12.24 21.57 -18.92
CA LEU A 41 -12.30 21.82 -20.35
C LEU A 41 -12.11 20.52 -21.13
N ASN A 42 -12.69 20.48 -22.31
CA ASN A 42 -12.42 19.44 -23.29
C ASN A 42 -12.53 20.05 -24.70
N ILE A 43 -12.03 19.35 -25.72
CA ILE A 43 -12.03 19.86 -27.11
C ILE A 43 -13.43 20.30 -27.55
N LYS A 44 -14.49 19.62 -27.11
CA LYS A 44 -15.87 19.96 -27.45
C LYS A 44 -16.30 21.28 -26.82
N LYS A 45 -15.97 21.53 -25.55
CA LYS A 45 -16.24 22.80 -24.85
C LYS A 45 -15.47 23.96 -25.49
N LEU A 46 -14.17 23.79 -25.75
CA LEU A 46 -13.34 24.82 -26.40
C LEU A 46 -13.83 25.16 -27.80
N TRP A 47 -14.20 24.15 -28.59
CA TRP A 47 -14.79 24.37 -29.91
C TRP A 47 -16.10 25.17 -29.85
N ARG A 48 -16.96 24.86 -28.86
CA ARG A 48 -18.19 25.63 -28.63
C ARG A 48 -17.90 27.07 -28.22
N MET A 49 -16.90 27.30 -27.36
CA MET A 49 -16.47 28.64 -26.97
C MET A 49 -15.93 29.43 -28.16
N TYR A 50 -15.05 28.82 -28.97
CA TYR A 50 -14.51 29.44 -30.19
C TYR A 50 -15.62 29.84 -31.18
N ASN A 51 -16.56 28.95 -31.48
CA ASN A 51 -17.66 29.25 -32.39
C ASN A 51 -18.68 30.27 -31.81
N LYS A 52 -18.69 30.47 -30.49
CA LYS A 52 -19.50 31.49 -29.83
C LYS A 52 -18.83 32.86 -29.91
N ASP A 53 -17.52 32.94 -29.67
CA ASP A 53 -16.74 34.19 -29.77
C ASP A 53 -16.49 34.63 -31.22
N HIS A 54 -16.45 33.69 -32.17
CA HIS A 54 -16.22 33.96 -33.58
C HIS A 54 -17.41 33.51 -34.44
N PRO A 55 -18.55 34.22 -34.38
CA PRO A 55 -19.78 33.81 -35.08
C PRO A 55 -19.64 33.83 -36.62
N THR A 56 -18.72 34.61 -37.16
CA THR A 56 -18.43 34.74 -38.60
C THR A 56 -17.46 33.68 -39.13
N LEU A 57 -16.64 33.07 -38.27
CA LEU A 57 -15.61 32.08 -38.63
C LEU A 57 -15.86 30.73 -37.95
N LYS A 58 -17.11 30.24 -38.02
CA LYS A 58 -17.47 28.96 -37.42
C LYS A 58 -16.76 27.81 -38.11
N VAL A 59 -16.09 26.97 -37.33
CA VAL A 59 -15.42 25.76 -37.81
C VAL A 59 -16.16 24.51 -37.38
N LYS A 60 -15.97 23.42 -38.12
CA LYS A 60 -16.45 22.09 -37.70
C LYS A 60 -15.56 21.53 -36.59
N GLN A 61 -16.14 20.75 -35.68
CA GLN A 61 -15.42 20.20 -34.52
C GLN A 61 -14.18 19.38 -34.92
N HIS A 62 -14.26 18.60 -36.01
CA HIS A 62 -13.12 17.79 -36.47
C HIS A 62 -11.94 18.66 -36.93
N PHE A 63 -12.22 19.79 -37.58
CA PHE A 63 -11.21 20.74 -38.04
C PHE A 63 -10.53 21.39 -36.84
N PHE A 64 -11.33 21.89 -35.88
CA PHE A 64 -10.82 22.42 -34.62
C PHE A 64 -9.97 21.39 -33.86
N ARG A 65 -10.42 20.14 -33.77
CA ARG A 65 -9.68 19.05 -33.12
C ARG A 65 -8.36 18.75 -33.83
N ASN A 66 -8.33 18.77 -35.16
CA ASN A 66 -7.11 18.51 -35.92
C ASN A 66 -6.08 19.61 -35.64
N ILE A 67 -6.49 20.88 -35.74
CA ILE A 67 -5.65 22.04 -35.41
C ILE A 67 -5.17 21.98 -33.96
N PHE A 68 -6.07 21.72 -33.00
CA PHE A 68 -5.71 21.61 -31.58
C PHE A 68 -4.66 20.52 -31.31
N ASN A 69 -4.78 19.35 -31.94
CA ASN A 69 -3.86 18.24 -31.69
C ASN A 69 -2.57 18.31 -32.53
N CYS A 70 -2.59 18.96 -33.69
CA CYS A 70 -1.47 18.97 -34.64
C CYS A 70 -0.68 20.27 -34.62
N CYS A 71 -1.32 21.41 -34.37
CA CYS A 71 -0.70 22.73 -34.46
C CYS A 71 -0.37 23.34 -33.10
N TYR A 72 -0.95 22.81 -32.00
CA TYR A 72 -0.73 23.30 -30.65
C TYR A 72 -0.15 22.22 -29.74
N ASN A 73 0.84 22.59 -28.92
CA ASN A 73 1.37 21.75 -27.85
C ASN A 73 0.58 22.01 -26.56
N ILE A 74 -0.73 21.76 -26.61
CA ILE A 74 -1.67 22.02 -25.51
C ILE A 74 -2.46 20.74 -25.22
N GLY A 75 -2.59 20.38 -23.95
CA GLY A 75 -3.40 19.26 -23.47
C GLY A 75 -4.40 19.68 -22.40
N PHE A 76 -5.23 18.75 -21.93
CA PHE A 76 -6.04 18.96 -20.73
C PHE A 76 -5.31 18.37 -19.54
N GLY A 77 -5.21 19.15 -18.46
CA GLY A 77 -4.76 18.63 -17.18
C GLY A 77 -5.75 17.60 -16.66
N THR A 78 -5.30 16.77 -15.72
CA THR A 78 -6.19 15.93 -14.92
C THR A 78 -6.44 16.62 -13.58
N PRO A 79 -7.61 16.43 -12.94
CA PRO A 79 -7.80 16.85 -11.56
C PRO A 79 -6.66 16.34 -10.69
N ARG A 80 -6.16 17.18 -9.79
CA ARG A 80 -5.09 16.78 -8.88
C ARG A 80 -5.66 15.79 -7.86
N THR A 81 -5.15 14.57 -7.85
CA THR A 81 -5.42 13.56 -6.81
C THR A 81 -4.20 13.45 -5.89
N ASP A 82 -4.41 12.98 -4.65
CA ASP A 82 -3.33 12.70 -3.69
C ASP A 82 -2.45 13.92 -3.33
N VAL A 83 -3.09 15.08 -3.21
CA VAL A 83 -2.41 16.34 -2.87
C VAL A 83 -2.23 16.45 -1.36
N CYS A 84 -1.06 16.93 -0.93
CA CYS A 84 -0.80 17.22 0.48
C CYS A 84 -1.82 18.21 1.07
N SER A 85 -2.55 17.76 2.11
CA SER A 85 -3.54 18.56 2.83
C SER A 85 -2.92 19.82 3.46
N THR A 86 -1.70 19.72 3.98
CA THR A 86 -0.96 20.88 4.51
C THR A 86 -0.68 21.92 3.44
N CYS A 87 -0.34 21.51 2.21
CA CYS A 87 -0.17 22.46 1.11
C CYS A 87 -1.49 23.15 0.75
N LEU A 88 -2.58 22.39 0.66
CA LEU A 88 -3.91 22.95 0.37
C LEU A 88 -4.33 23.95 1.44
N LEU A 89 -4.19 23.59 2.72
CA LEU A 89 -4.51 24.47 3.85
C LEU A 89 -3.71 25.77 3.81
N LEU A 90 -2.38 25.67 3.65
CA LEU A 90 -1.53 26.85 3.59
C LEU A 90 -1.84 27.72 2.37
N ASP A 91 -2.16 27.11 1.22
CA ASP A 91 -2.57 27.84 0.01
C ASP A 91 -3.85 28.62 0.22
N GLU A 92 -4.87 27.99 0.81
CA GLU A 92 -6.14 28.67 1.09
C GLU A 92 -5.99 29.74 2.16
N ASN A 93 -5.20 29.50 3.21
CA ASN A 93 -4.94 30.50 4.24
C ASN A 93 -4.17 31.71 3.67
N ILE A 94 -3.16 31.49 2.82
CA ILE A 94 -2.42 32.59 2.18
C ILE A 94 -3.32 33.44 1.27
N LYS A 95 -4.30 32.83 0.59
CA LYS A 95 -5.26 33.55 -0.26
C LYS A 95 -6.21 34.42 0.57
N LYS A 96 -6.72 33.88 1.67
CA LYS A 96 -7.69 34.56 2.55
C LYS A 96 -7.04 35.62 3.44
N GLU A 97 -5.78 35.44 3.80
CA GLU A 97 -5.09 36.33 4.73
C GLU A 97 -4.81 37.70 4.11
N THR A 98 -5.26 38.73 4.82
CA THR A 98 -5.10 40.14 4.45
C THR A 98 -3.95 40.79 5.19
N ASN A 99 -3.63 40.34 6.40
CA ASN A 99 -2.51 40.85 7.18
C ASN A 99 -1.18 40.39 6.57
N ALA A 100 -0.34 41.33 6.16
CA ALA A 100 0.93 41.05 5.49
C ALA A 100 1.91 40.23 6.35
N GLU A 101 1.94 40.44 7.67
CA GLU A 101 2.87 39.74 8.56
C GLU A 101 2.47 38.26 8.72
N ILE A 102 1.19 38.00 8.97
CA ILE A 102 0.64 36.64 9.09
C ILE A 102 0.77 35.91 7.75
N LYS A 103 0.46 36.59 6.64
CA LYS A 103 0.65 36.05 5.29
C LYS A 103 2.08 35.65 5.02
N ASN A 104 3.06 36.48 5.41
CA ASN A 104 4.48 36.15 5.29
C ASN A 104 4.85 34.94 6.15
N LYS A 105 4.34 34.81 7.37
CA LYS A 105 4.55 33.62 8.21
C LYS A 105 4.03 32.34 7.54
N LEU A 106 2.82 32.37 6.96
CA LEU A 106 2.24 31.24 6.21
C LEU A 106 3.07 30.89 4.95
N ILE A 107 3.56 31.89 4.23
CA ILE A 107 4.45 31.69 3.06
C ILE A 107 5.76 31.02 3.49
N ILE A 108 6.36 31.47 4.60
CA ILE A 108 7.57 30.87 5.17
C ILE A 108 7.29 29.43 5.58
N GLU A 109 6.19 29.16 6.27
CA GLU A 109 5.80 27.80 6.67
C GLU A 109 5.64 26.88 5.45
N LYS A 110 4.96 27.35 4.40
CA LYS A 110 4.82 26.62 3.14
C LYS A 110 6.18 26.35 2.49
N ARG A 111 7.09 27.33 2.52
CA ARG A 111 8.46 27.16 2.01
C ARG A 111 9.23 26.12 2.82
N VAL A 112 9.14 26.14 4.14
CA VAL A 112 9.76 25.14 5.03
C VAL A 112 9.20 23.75 4.75
N HIS A 113 7.88 23.61 4.64
CA HIS A 113 7.23 22.35 4.27
C HIS A 113 7.73 21.83 2.91
N ARG A 114 7.91 22.73 1.94
CA ARG A 114 8.50 22.40 0.63
C ARG A 114 9.93 21.90 0.72
N LEU A 115 10.75 22.55 1.54
CA LEU A 115 12.14 22.15 1.76
C LEU A 115 12.24 20.79 2.46
N ARG A 116 11.32 20.47 3.38
CA ARG A 116 11.27 19.16 4.06
C ARG A 116 11.07 18.00 3.08
N PHE A 117 10.10 18.08 2.18
CA PHE A 117 9.91 16.99 1.22
C PHE A 117 11.04 16.94 0.18
N LYS A 118 11.64 18.08 -0.21
CA LYS A 118 12.84 18.08 -1.07
C LYS A 118 14.00 17.32 -0.43
N ALA A 119 14.25 17.55 0.86
CA ALA A 119 15.27 16.82 1.61
C ALA A 119 15.00 15.31 1.65
N PHE A 120 13.73 14.90 1.80
CA PHE A 120 13.35 13.49 1.70
C PHE A 120 13.69 12.89 0.32
N TYR A 121 13.40 13.59 -0.78
CA TYR A 121 13.77 13.14 -2.12
C TYR A 121 15.27 13.09 -2.36
N GLU A 122 16.05 13.97 -1.73
CA GLU A 122 17.52 13.89 -1.76
C GLU A 122 18.00 12.55 -1.17
N ILE A 123 17.43 12.13 -0.03
CA ILE A 123 17.75 10.83 0.59
C ILE A 123 17.31 9.65 -0.30
N LEU A 124 16.14 9.74 -0.95
CA LEU A 124 15.65 8.68 -1.86
C LEU A 124 16.50 8.51 -3.13
N ARG A 125 17.23 9.55 -3.53
CA ARG A 125 18.09 9.54 -4.72
C ARG A 125 19.52 9.13 -4.39
N GLU A 126 19.90 9.15 -3.13
CA GLU A 126 21.22 8.71 -2.68
C GLU A 126 21.45 7.26 -3.12
N GLN A 127 22.55 7.05 -3.82
CA GLN A 127 23.03 5.73 -4.21
C GLN A 127 24.44 5.60 -3.66
N ARG A 128 24.69 4.50 -2.97
CA ARG A 128 26.01 4.15 -2.45
C ARG A 128 26.20 2.65 -2.60
N SER A 129 27.44 2.22 -2.78
CA SER A 129 27.78 0.80 -2.87
C SER A 129 27.48 0.03 -1.59
N ASP A 130 27.52 0.69 -0.43
CA ASP A 130 27.29 0.08 0.88
C ASP A 130 25.83 0.11 1.38
N LEU A 131 24.90 0.56 0.53
CA LEU A 131 23.53 0.87 0.89
C LEU A 131 22.54 0.04 0.07
N LEU A 132 21.75 -0.78 0.75
CA LEU A 132 20.56 -1.38 0.15
C LEU A 132 19.34 -0.56 0.55
N THR A 133 18.56 -0.09 -0.42
CA THR A 133 17.30 0.60 -0.16
C THR A 133 16.14 -0.31 -0.52
N MET A 134 15.15 -0.41 0.36
CA MET A 134 13.86 -1.00 0.07
C MET A 134 12.75 -0.05 0.50
N SER A 135 11.58 -0.21 -0.11
CA SER A 135 10.37 0.48 0.29
C SER A 135 9.21 -0.48 0.34
N PHE A 136 8.26 -0.26 1.26
CA PHE A 136 7.07 -1.08 1.32
C PHE A 136 5.84 -0.28 1.68
N ASP A 137 4.71 -0.76 1.19
CA ASP A 137 3.40 -0.26 1.58
C ASP A 137 2.31 -1.30 1.30
N CYS A 138 1.14 -1.08 1.91
CA CYS A 138 -0.03 -1.90 1.68
C CYS A 138 -1.01 -1.18 0.75
N GLN A 139 -1.33 -1.82 -0.36
CA GLN A 139 -2.31 -1.31 -1.31
C GLN A 139 -3.67 -1.07 -0.61
N LYS A 140 -4.48 -0.18 -1.20
CA LYS A 140 -5.88 -0.03 -0.80
C LYS A 140 -6.59 -1.39 -0.80
N ASN A 141 -7.56 -1.54 0.09
CA ASN A 141 -8.33 -2.77 0.19
C ASN A 141 -9.04 -3.05 -1.14
N LEU A 142 -8.88 -4.28 -1.64
CA LEU A 142 -9.50 -4.73 -2.88
C LEU A 142 -10.78 -5.49 -2.50
N GLY A 143 -11.93 -5.09 -3.03
CA GLY A 143 -13.22 -5.73 -2.74
C GLY A 143 -13.29 -7.14 -3.32
N LEU A 144 -13.80 -8.09 -2.54
CA LEU A 144 -13.95 -9.49 -2.91
C LEU A 144 -15.34 -9.98 -2.45
N PRO A 145 -16.26 -10.30 -3.37
CA PRO A 145 -16.13 -10.23 -4.84
C PRO A 145 -16.14 -8.78 -5.35
N LYS A 146 -15.53 -8.55 -6.51
CA LYS A 146 -15.71 -7.32 -7.29
C LYS A 146 -16.79 -7.58 -8.34
N VAL A 147 -17.91 -6.84 -8.29
CA VAL A 147 -18.99 -6.93 -9.27
C VAL A 147 -19.50 -5.53 -9.62
N PRO A 148 -19.95 -5.28 -10.87
CA PRO A 148 -20.50 -3.99 -11.29
C PRO A 148 -21.98 -3.82 -10.87
N ASP A 149 -22.33 -4.16 -9.63
CA ASP A 149 -23.68 -3.96 -9.08
C ASP A 149 -23.67 -2.77 -8.11
N GLN A 150 -24.67 -1.89 -8.21
CA GLN A 150 -24.87 -0.82 -7.24
C GLN A 150 -25.10 -1.37 -5.82
N SER A 151 -25.72 -2.55 -5.68
CA SER A 151 -25.92 -3.18 -4.37
C SER A 151 -24.61 -3.59 -3.70
N ALA A 152 -23.58 -3.91 -4.51
CA ALA A 152 -22.25 -4.25 -4.03
C ALA A 152 -21.53 -3.06 -3.37
N TYR A 153 -21.88 -1.83 -3.73
CA TYR A 153 -21.32 -0.62 -3.12
C TYR A 153 -21.80 -0.42 -1.66
N TYR A 154 -23.01 -0.89 -1.33
CA TYR A 154 -23.60 -0.76 0.01
C TYR A 154 -23.47 -2.05 0.85
N SER A 155 -23.03 -3.14 0.25
CA SER A 155 -22.86 -4.45 0.89
C SER A 155 -21.50 -4.56 1.60
N ARG A 156 -21.48 -5.28 2.73
CA ARG A 156 -20.23 -5.62 3.42
C ARG A 156 -19.49 -6.68 2.61
N GLN A 157 -18.42 -6.30 1.91
CA GLN A 157 -17.60 -7.24 1.13
C GLN A 157 -16.39 -7.77 1.91
N TYR A 158 -15.84 -8.92 1.49
CA TYR A 158 -14.51 -9.31 1.93
C TYR A 158 -13.45 -8.40 1.32
N ASN A 159 -12.32 -8.28 2.01
CA ASN A 159 -11.19 -7.53 1.51
C ASN A 159 -10.08 -8.51 1.17
N PHE A 160 -9.52 -8.33 -0.02
CA PHE A 160 -8.25 -8.87 -0.44
C PHE A 160 -7.17 -7.80 -0.24
N TYR A 161 -6.04 -8.21 0.32
CA TYR A 161 -4.94 -7.35 0.71
C TYR A 161 -3.71 -7.68 -0.10
N ASN A 162 -3.00 -6.64 -0.51
CA ASN A 162 -1.72 -6.74 -1.22
C ASN A 162 -0.71 -5.83 -0.51
N PHE A 163 0.30 -6.42 0.12
CA PHE A 163 1.43 -5.72 0.72
C PHE A 163 2.65 -5.90 -0.18
N THR A 164 3.23 -4.81 -0.67
CA THR A 164 4.31 -4.88 -1.65
C THR A 164 5.58 -4.27 -1.11
N ILE A 165 6.68 -5.02 -1.22
CA ILE A 165 8.05 -4.61 -0.93
C ILE A 165 8.79 -4.46 -2.26
N VAL A 166 9.42 -3.31 -2.46
CA VAL A 166 10.26 -3.01 -3.63
C VAL A 166 11.68 -2.78 -3.18
N VAL A 167 12.63 -3.53 -3.76
CA VAL A 167 14.06 -3.38 -3.54
C VAL A 167 14.67 -2.51 -4.63
N GLY A 168 15.42 -1.50 -4.22
CA GLY A 168 16.15 -0.60 -5.10
C GLY A 168 15.92 0.87 -4.78
N SER A 169 16.79 1.71 -5.34
CA SER A 169 16.65 3.17 -5.25
C SER A 169 15.44 3.69 -6.04
N SER A 170 15.11 4.96 -5.84
CA SER A 170 14.01 5.64 -6.58
C SER A 170 14.13 5.63 -8.11
N LYS A 171 15.34 5.38 -8.64
CA LYS A 171 15.65 5.27 -10.08
C LYS A 171 15.81 3.84 -10.56
N ALA A 172 15.75 2.83 -9.68
CA ALA A 172 15.90 1.44 -10.07
C ALA A 172 14.79 1.06 -11.06
N LYS A 173 15.15 0.28 -12.08
CA LYS A 173 14.16 -0.31 -12.98
C LYS A 173 13.29 -1.28 -12.18
N LEU A 174 11.98 -1.14 -12.32
CA LEU A 174 11.01 -2.00 -11.67
C LEU A 174 10.85 -3.28 -12.51
N THR A 175 11.10 -4.43 -11.90
CA THR A 175 11.13 -5.76 -12.53
C THR A 175 10.58 -6.78 -11.54
N LYS A 176 10.17 -7.97 -12.02
CA LYS A 176 9.67 -9.02 -11.10
C LYS A 176 10.72 -9.45 -10.06
N ASP A 177 12.01 -9.28 -10.34
CA ASP A 177 13.07 -9.70 -9.45
C ASP A 177 13.27 -8.82 -8.23
N ASN A 178 12.80 -7.57 -8.28
CA ASN A 178 12.95 -6.61 -7.20
C ASN A 178 11.63 -6.14 -6.60
N ILE A 179 10.52 -6.80 -6.94
CA ILE A 179 9.19 -6.50 -6.42
C ILE A 179 8.63 -7.79 -5.83
N PHE A 180 8.24 -7.72 -4.57
CA PHE A 180 7.74 -8.85 -3.80
C PHE A 180 6.40 -8.46 -3.20
N SER A 181 5.37 -9.27 -3.39
CA SER A 181 4.04 -9.00 -2.86
C SER A 181 3.57 -10.13 -1.97
N TYR A 182 3.15 -9.78 -0.78
CA TYR A 182 2.46 -10.64 0.17
C TYR A 182 0.96 -10.40 0.05
N VAL A 183 0.21 -11.46 -0.20
CA VAL A 183 -1.23 -11.38 -0.45
C VAL A 183 -2.01 -12.26 0.51
N TRP A 184 -3.14 -11.77 0.97
CA TRP A 184 -4.07 -12.52 1.82
C TRP A 184 -5.45 -11.89 1.76
N ASN A 185 -6.40 -12.51 2.45
CA ASN A 185 -7.76 -12.02 2.54
C ASN A 185 -8.20 -11.99 4.00
N LYS A 186 -9.30 -11.29 4.28
CA LYS A 186 -9.82 -11.14 5.65
C LYS A 186 -10.19 -12.48 6.32
N THR A 187 -10.40 -13.56 5.56
CA THR A 187 -10.79 -14.86 6.11
C THR A 187 -9.60 -15.73 6.51
N SER A 188 -8.41 -15.46 5.99
CA SER A 188 -7.17 -16.12 6.40
C SER A 188 -6.46 -15.38 7.53
N HIS A 189 -6.22 -14.08 7.38
CA HIS A 189 -5.59 -13.23 8.39
C HIS A 189 -6.23 -11.83 8.44
N ASN A 190 -6.03 -11.13 9.57
CA ASN A 190 -6.52 -9.77 9.72
C ASN A 190 -5.61 -8.81 8.92
N LYS A 191 -6.05 -7.57 8.76
CA LYS A 191 -5.16 -6.50 8.29
C LYS A 191 -4.66 -5.75 9.51
N GLY A 192 -3.48 -6.08 10.01
CA GLY A 192 -2.89 -5.47 11.19
C GLY A 192 -1.38 -5.31 11.09
N SER A 193 -0.79 -4.81 12.17
CA SER A 193 0.65 -4.65 12.26
C SER A 193 1.38 -5.98 12.28
N ASN A 194 0.81 -7.02 12.90
CA ASN A 194 1.46 -8.33 13.01
C ASN A 194 1.70 -8.96 11.64
N GLU A 195 0.69 -8.95 10.77
CA GLU A 195 0.79 -9.48 9.40
C GLU A 195 1.86 -8.73 8.58
N ILE A 196 1.87 -7.39 8.67
CA ILE A 196 2.83 -6.54 7.97
C ILE A 196 4.25 -6.78 8.49
N ILE A 197 4.43 -6.82 9.81
CA ILE A 197 5.73 -7.07 10.44
C ILE A 197 6.25 -8.47 10.07
N SER A 198 5.39 -9.49 10.10
CA SER A 198 5.75 -10.86 9.68
C SER A 198 6.12 -10.94 8.20
N ALA A 199 5.41 -10.26 7.31
CA ALA A 199 5.77 -10.20 5.90
C ALA A 199 7.15 -9.58 5.68
N VAL A 200 7.46 -8.49 6.39
CA VAL A 200 8.79 -7.85 6.33
C VAL A 200 9.87 -8.75 6.95
N HIS A 201 9.58 -9.40 8.08
CA HIS A 201 10.51 -10.33 8.74
C HIS A 201 10.85 -11.52 7.86
N HIS A 202 9.82 -12.16 7.28
CA HIS A 202 9.98 -13.25 6.32
C HIS A 202 10.79 -12.80 5.10
N PHE A 203 10.50 -11.62 4.56
CA PHE A 203 11.27 -11.08 3.44
C PHE A 203 12.74 -10.88 3.79
N LEU A 204 13.04 -10.25 4.93
CA LEU A 204 14.40 -9.97 5.36
C LEU A 204 15.22 -11.22 5.68
N THR A 205 14.56 -12.26 6.20
CA THR A 205 15.21 -13.53 6.53
C THR A 205 15.60 -14.32 5.27
N ASN A 206 14.82 -14.17 4.19
CA ASN A 206 15.07 -14.82 2.91
C ASN A 206 15.86 -13.95 1.91
N LEU A 207 16.24 -12.73 2.29
CA LEU A 207 16.97 -11.82 1.42
C LEU A 207 18.47 -12.00 1.60
N GLU A 208 19.18 -12.25 0.50
CA GLU A 208 20.63 -12.29 0.48
C GLU A 208 21.22 -10.87 0.46
N PHE A 209 22.09 -10.57 1.42
CA PHE A 209 22.83 -9.31 1.50
C PHE A 209 24.24 -9.52 0.97
N LYS A 210 24.60 -8.75 -0.06
CA LYS A 210 25.97 -8.71 -0.58
C LYS A 210 26.92 -8.14 0.49
N GLU A 211 28.15 -8.62 0.52
CA GLU A 211 29.12 -8.31 1.59
C GLU A 211 29.43 -6.81 1.72
N GLU A 212 29.28 -6.04 0.64
CA GLU A 212 29.51 -4.60 0.64
C GLU A 212 28.42 -3.82 1.39
N ILE A 213 27.22 -4.41 1.55
CA ILE A 213 26.04 -3.74 2.09
C ILE A 213 26.13 -3.62 3.62
N LYS A 214 26.51 -2.42 4.09
CA LYS A 214 26.62 -2.12 5.53
C LYS A 214 25.35 -1.50 6.09
N VAL A 215 24.53 -0.88 5.26
CA VAL A 215 23.34 -0.15 5.67
C VAL A 215 22.13 -0.65 4.90
N LEU A 216 21.10 -1.05 5.64
CA LEU A 216 19.77 -1.25 5.10
C LEU A 216 18.93 0.00 5.33
N ARG A 217 18.42 0.61 4.26
CA ARG A 217 17.46 1.70 4.30
C ARG A 217 16.07 1.20 3.92
N ILE A 218 15.10 1.51 4.76
CA ILE A 218 13.70 1.17 4.60
C ILE A 218 12.92 2.47 4.48
N VAL A 219 12.04 2.56 3.49
CA VAL A 219 11.12 3.67 3.30
C VAL A 219 9.69 3.17 3.34
N ALA A 220 8.90 3.65 4.29
CA ALA A 220 7.52 3.22 4.47
C ALA A 220 6.63 4.40 4.87
N ASP A 221 5.33 4.32 4.58
CA ASP A 221 4.40 5.36 5.01
C ASP A 221 4.30 5.45 6.54
N GLY A 222 3.93 6.63 7.05
CA GLY A 222 3.81 6.93 8.47
C GLY A 222 2.58 6.32 9.17
N CYS A 223 1.86 5.39 8.54
CA CYS A 223 0.67 4.74 9.08
C CYS A 223 0.98 3.96 10.37
N SER A 224 0.41 4.39 11.50
CA SER A 224 0.71 3.80 12.82
C SER A 224 0.17 2.38 12.99
N SER A 225 -0.97 2.06 12.38
CA SER A 225 -1.57 0.73 12.46
C SER A 225 -0.83 -0.32 11.64
N GLN A 226 0.08 0.08 10.75
CA GLN A 226 0.75 -0.82 9.80
C GLN A 226 2.27 -0.72 9.87
N ASN A 227 2.82 0.44 9.54
CA ASN A 227 4.25 0.61 9.24
C ASN A 227 5.02 1.32 10.38
N LYS A 228 4.45 2.40 10.94
CA LYS A 228 5.09 3.24 11.97
C LYS A 228 4.62 2.87 13.38
N ASN A 229 5.04 1.71 13.85
CA ASN A 229 4.75 1.24 15.22
C ASN A 229 6.00 0.66 15.90
N THR A 230 5.90 0.47 17.21
CA THR A 230 6.96 -0.11 18.04
C THR A 230 7.32 -1.53 17.59
N GLY A 231 6.33 -2.31 17.13
CA GLY A 231 6.56 -3.68 16.66
C GLY A 231 7.49 -3.76 15.46
N MET A 232 7.31 -2.87 14.49
CA MET A 232 8.21 -2.78 13.33
C MET A 232 9.64 -2.47 13.75
N LEU A 233 9.85 -1.51 14.66
CA LEU A 233 11.21 -1.22 15.17
C LEU A 233 11.79 -2.37 16.00
N ALA A 234 10.96 -3.05 16.79
CA ALA A 234 11.38 -4.18 17.60
C ALA A 234 11.80 -5.37 16.72
N MET A 235 11.00 -5.72 15.72
CA MET A 235 11.32 -6.77 14.75
C MET A 235 12.60 -6.43 13.98
N LEU A 236 12.71 -5.22 13.41
CA LEU A 236 13.92 -4.81 12.68
C LEU A 236 15.17 -4.84 13.57
N GLY A 237 15.01 -4.46 14.84
CA GLY A 237 16.08 -4.51 15.82
C GLY A 237 16.49 -5.94 16.20
N LYS A 238 15.52 -6.83 16.38
CA LYS A 238 15.74 -8.27 16.61
C LYS A 238 16.47 -8.89 15.42
N TRP A 239 15.90 -8.72 14.22
CA TRP A 239 16.49 -9.19 12.97
C TRP A 239 17.93 -8.69 12.82
N LEU A 240 18.17 -7.38 12.97
CA LEU A 240 19.52 -6.83 12.90
C LEU A 240 20.47 -7.47 13.91
N THR A 241 20.00 -7.75 15.12
CA THR A 241 20.86 -8.24 16.22
C THR A 241 21.22 -9.71 16.09
N ILE A 242 20.29 -10.55 15.64
CA ILE A 242 20.42 -12.02 15.73
C ILE A 242 20.51 -12.69 14.36
N GLU A 243 19.82 -12.16 13.35
CA GLU A 243 19.57 -12.86 12.08
C GLU A 243 20.34 -12.23 10.91
N ALA A 244 20.48 -10.91 10.91
CA ALA A 244 21.17 -10.19 9.85
C ALA A 244 22.67 -10.53 9.81
N ALA A 245 23.21 -10.60 8.59
CA ALA A 245 24.63 -10.80 8.39
C ALA A 245 25.48 -9.79 9.19
N ARG A 246 26.65 -10.24 9.68
CA ARG A 246 27.52 -9.41 10.53
C ARG A 246 27.99 -8.13 9.86
N HIS A 247 28.11 -8.12 8.53
CA HIS A 247 28.55 -6.95 7.76
C HIS A 247 27.47 -5.86 7.70
N VAL A 248 26.18 -6.20 7.82
CA VAL A 248 25.08 -5.23 7.98
C VAL A 248 25.18 -4.60 9.37
N LYS A 249 25.51 -3.31 9.46
CA LYS A 249 25.77 -2.61 10.73
C LYS A 249 24.60 -1.75 11.20
N LYS A 250 23.73 -1.33 10.28
CA LYS A 250 22.73 -0.29 10.56
C LYS A 250 21.47 -0.52 9.74
N VAL A 251 20.32 -0.37 10.40
CA VAL A 251 19.03 -0.18 9.72
C VAL A 251 18.60 1.27 9.87
N GLU A 252 18.30 1.93 8.76
CA GLU A 252 17.67 3.25 8.70
C GLU A 252 16.23 3.07 8.21
N ILE A 253 15.25 3.51 8.99
CA ILE A 253 13.85 3.56 8.53
C ILE A 253 13.39 5.00 8.43
N ILE A 254 12.81 5.35 7.28
CA ILE A 254 12.43 6.71 6.90
C ILE A 254 10.94 6.75 6.62
N PHE A 255 10.26 7.66 7.31
CA PHE A 255 8.85 7.97 7.12
C PHE A 255 8.74 9.30 6.36
N PRO A 256 8.06 9.33 5.21
CA PRO A 256 8.00 10.51 4.38
C PRO A 256 7.02 11.56 4.91
N VAL A 257 6.95 12.69 4.21
CA VAL A 257 5.94 13.72 4.45
C VAL A 257 4.67 13.33 3.70
N VAL A 258 3.56 13.23 4.44
CA VAL A 258 2.25 12.82 3.89
C VAL A 258 1.85 13.68 2.69
N GLY A 259 1.38 13.03 1.62
CA GLY A 259 0.94 13.70 0.38
C GLY A 259 2.07 14.24 -0.50
N HIS A 260 3.33 13.89 -0.22
CA HIS A 260 4.49 14.23 -1.05
C HIS A 260 5.38 13.03 -1.41
N SER A 261 4.94 11.82 -1.07
CA SER A 261 5.67 10.57 -1.30
C SER A 261 5.14 9.92 -2.56
N PHE A 262 5.90 9.97 -3.65
CA PHE A 262 5.64 9.12 -4.82
C PHE A 262 6.79 8.12 -4.91
N ILE A 263 6.61 6.97 -4.25
CA ILE A 263 7.64 5.95 -4.10
C ILE A 263 7.40 4.83 -5.13
N SER A 264 8.34 3.91 -5.25
CA SER A 264 8.34 2.84 -6.24
C SER A 264 7.12 1.92 -6.17
N HIS A 265 6.62 1.60 -4.97
CA HIS A 265 5.44 0.75 -4.80
C HIS A 265 4.16 1.40 -5.34
N ASP A 266 4.00 2.72 -5.23
CA ASP A 266 2.83 3.44 -5.78
C ASP A 266 2.69 3.24 -7.29
N ARG A 267 3.82 3.15 -7.99
CA ARG A 267 3.84 2.92 -9.44
C ARG A 267 3.35 1.52 -9.79
N ILE A 268 3.68 0.52 -8.97
CA ILE A 268 3.22 -0.86 -9.13
C ILE A 268 1.73 -0.96 -8.82
N PHE A 269 1.27 -0.33 -7.73
CA PHE A 269 -0.16 -0.25 -7.43
C PHE A 269 -0.94 0.41 -8.56
N ALA A 270 -0.44 1.49 -9.14
CA ALA A 270 -1.07 2.14 -10.28
C ALA A 270 -1.13 1.24 -11.53
N GLN A 271 -0.15 0.35 -11.74
CA GLN A 271 -0.17 -0.63 -12.83
C GLN A 271 -1.19 -1.75 -12.57
N ILE A 272 -1.14 -2.35 -11.38
CA ILE A 272 -2.10 -3.37 -10.94
C ILE A 272 -3.52 -2.82 -11.04
N GLU A 273 -3.78 -1.61 -10.55
CA GLU A 273 -5.09 -0.98 -10.61
C GLU A 273 -5.59 -0.72 -12.04
N LYS A 274 -4.70 -0.40 -12.98
CA LYS A 274 -5.08 -0.25 -14.39
C LYS A 274 -5.58 -1.56 -14.98
N ASP A 275 -4.96 -2.68 -14.64
CA ASP A 275 -5.41 -3.99 -15.11
C ASP A 275 -6.64 -4.49 -14.37
N LEU A 276 -6.72 -4.24 -13.06
CA LEU A 276 -7.92 -4.51 -12.28
C LEU A 276 -9.12 -3.73 -12.82
N LYS A 277 -8.96 -2.50 -13.31
CA LYS A 277 -10.05 -1.71 -13.93
C LYS A 277 -10.56 -2.31 -15.24
N LYS A 278 -9.76 -3.11 -15.94
CA LYS A 278 -10.19 -3.79 -17.19
C LYS A 278 -11.06 -5.01 -16.91
N ARG A 279 -10.97 -5.60 -15.71
CA ARG A 279 -11.82 -6.71 -15.28
C ARG A 279 -13.03 -6.17 -14.52
N GLU A 280 -14.21 -6.22 -15.10
CA GLU A 280 -15.43 -5.75 -14.45
C GLU A 280 -15.79 -6.61 -13.24
N VAL A 281 -15.66 -7.93 -13.39
CA VAL A 281 -15.94 -8.93 -12.36
C VAL A 281 -14.65 -9.59 -11.90
N ILE A 282 -14.47 -9.71 -10.58
CA ILE A 282 -13.46 -10.57 -9.95
C ILE A 282 -14.16 -11.40 -8.89
N SER A 283 -14.28 -12.70 -9.16
CA SER A 283 -15.05 -13.63 -8.33
C SER A 283 -14.17 -14.32 -7.29
N SER A 284 -12.88 -14.52 -7.52
CA SER A 284 -12.04 -15.32 -6.63
C SER A 284 -10.71 -14.64 -6.23
N PRO A 285 -10.09 -15.03 -5.09
CA PRO A 285 -8.76 -14.57 -4.72
C PRO A 285 -7.69 -14.84 -5.79
N GLU A 286 -7.77 -15.98 -6.46
CA GLU A 286 -6.80 -16.45 -7.46
C GLU A 286 -6.73 -15.48 -8.64
N GLN A 287 -7.87 -14.93 -9.07
CA GLN A 287 -7.92 -13.92 -10.12
C GLN A 287 -7.19 -12.62 -9.74
N TYR A 288 -7.19 -12.24 -8.46
CA TYR A 288 -6.34 -11.13 -7.98
C TYR A 288 -4.86 -11.53 -8.05
N GLN A 289 -4.52 -12.73 -7.59
CA GLN A 289 -3.15 -13.25 -7.60
C GLN A 289 -2.56 -13.33 -9.02
N GLU A 290 -3.33 -13.79 -10.00
CA GLU A 290 -2.98 -13.84 -11.42
C GLU A 290 -2.56 -12.48 -11.99
N ILE A 291 -3.21 -11.40 -11.55
CA ILE A 291 -2.92 -10.05 -12.02
C ILE A 291 -1.68 -9.53 -11.30
N ILE A 292 -1.61 -9.72 -9.98
CA ILE A 292 -0.50 -9.23 -9.16
C ILE A 292 0.82 -9.92 -9.56
N THR A 293 0.82 -11.24 -9.80
CA THR A 293 2.02 -12.02 -10.21
C THR A 293 2.61 -11.58 -11.56
N GLN A 294 1.89 -10.80 -12.37
CA GLN A 294 2.43 -10.20 -13.59
C GLN A 294 3.47 -9.10 -13.30
N TYR A 295 3.48 -8.56 -12.08
CA TYR A 295 4.33 -7.44 -11.70
C TYR A 295 5.39 -7.80 -10.65
N CYS A 296 5.20 -8.88 -9.90
CA CYS A 296 6.02 -9.18 -8.72
C CYS A 296 6.16 -10.68 -8.46
N LYS A 297 7.10 -11.05 -7.58
CA LYS A 297 7.14 -12.35 -6.91
C LYS A 297 6.08 -12.37 -5.82
N LEU A 298 5.09 -13.25 -5.96
CA LEU A 298 3.92 -13.32 -5.08
C LEU A 298 4.12 -14.40 -4.00
N THR A 299 3.77 -14.08 -2.76
CA THR A 299 3.79 -15.00 -1.62
C THR A 299 2.45 -14.91 -0.88
N PRO A 300 1.64 -15.98 -0.84
CA PRO A 300 0.45 -16.01 0.01
C PRO A 300 0.83 -15.96 1.49
N LEU A 301 0.22 -15.07 2.27
CA LEU A 301 0.63 -14.86 3.67
C LEU A 301 0.34 -16.07 4.57
N ASP A 302 -0.68 -16.84 4.23
CA ASP A 302 -1.06 -18.09 4.91
C ASP A 302 -0.02 -19.23 4.72
N THR A 303 0.91 -19.07 3.78
CA THR A 303 2.03 -20.02 3.60
C THR A 303 3.26 -19.70 4.45
N ILE A 304 3.24 -18.59 5.20
CA ILE A 304 4.34 -18.19 6.10
C ILE A 304 3.87 -18.19 7.56
N ALA A 305 4.81 -18.29 8.49
CA ALA A 305 4.52 -18.14 9.91
C ALA A 305 4.23 -16.67 10.26
N VAL A 306 2.94 -16.29 10.23
CA VAL A 306 2.49 -15.01 10.80
C VAL A 306 2.68 -15.07 12.31
N GLN A 307 3.22 -14.02 12.91
CA GLN A 307 3.71 -14.01 14.29
C GLN A 307 3.09 -12.85 15.08
N ASP A 308 2.74 -13.09 16.35
CA ASP A 308 2.23 -12.06 17.25
C ASP A 308 3.37 -11.21 17.85
N TRP A 309 3.92 -10.35 17.00
CA TRP A 309 4.94 -9.39 17.41
C TRP A 309 4.47 -8.47 18.53
N LYS A 310 3.20 -8.05 18.48
CA LYS A 310 2.63 -7.11 19.44
C LYS A 310 2.72 -7.61 20.88
N SER A 311 2.27 -8.84 21.10
CA SER A 311 2.34 -9.47 22.43
C SER A 311 3.79 -9.75 22.83
N ALA A 312 4.63 -10.16 21.87
CA ALA A 312 6.03 -10.50 22.13
C ALA A 312 6.90 -9.31 22.58
N TYR A 313 6.74 -8.12 21.97
CA TYR A 313 7.57 -6.97 22.32
C TYR A 313 7.05 -6.20 23.54
N ALA A 314 5.75 -6.26 23.84
CA ALA A 314 5.12 -5.50 24.92
C ALA A 314 5.78 -5.69 26.32
N PRO A 315 6.18 -6.91 26.74
CA PRO A 315 6.89 -7.09 28.01
C PRO A 315 8.35 -6.62 27.96
N ILE A 316 8.94 -6.49 26.77
CA ILE A 316 10.39 -6.24 26.56
C ILE A 316 10.71 -4.77 26.32
N ILE A 317 9.86 -4.06 25.56
CA ILE A 317 10.10 -2.68 25.11
C ILE A 317 9.38 -1.70 26.02
N LYS A 318 10.02 -0.58 26.35
CA LYS A 318 9.42 0.52 27.11
C LYS A 318 8.26 1.14 26.31
N PRO A 319 7.22 1.66 26.97
CA PRO A 319 6.21 2.45 26.28
C PRO A 319 6.86 3.67 25.63
N THR A 320 6.30 4.13 24.49
CA THR A 320 6.89 5.22 23.68
C THR A 320 6.99 6.54 24.44
N THR A 321 6.19 6.73 25.50
CA THR A 321 6.24 7.89 26.40
C THR A 321 7.52 7.95 27.24
N SER A 322 8.16 6.82 27.51
CA SER A 322 9.40 6.72 28.28
C SER A 322 10.66 6.69 27.41
N TRP A 323 10.53 6.95 26.11
CA TRP A 323 11.68 6.98 25.20
C TRP A 323 12.39 8.32 25.30
N HIS A 324 13.68 8.33 24.96
CA HIS A 324 14.49 9.57 24.92
C HIS A 324 14.17 10.46 23.71
N LEU A 325 13.17 10.09 22.92
CA LEU A 325 12.78 10.73 21.68
C LEU A 325 11.25 10.75 21.56
N GLN A 326 10.74 11.71 20.80
CA GLN A 326 9.30 11.82 20.52
C GLN A 326 8.95 10.95 19.30
N PHE A 327 8.57 9.69 19.54
CA PHE A 327 8.37 8.67 18.51
C PHE A 327 7.50 9.16 17.34
N GLN A 328 6.36 9.78 17.65
CA GLN A 328 5.42 10.23 16.61
C GLN A 328 5.99 11.36 15.75
N LYS A 329 6.82 12.25 16.32
CA LYS A 329 7.43 13.36 15.58
C LYS A 329 8.64 12.94 14.75
N CYS A 330 9.26 11.80 15.06
CA CYS A 330 10.42 11.31 14.33
C CYS A 330 10.05 10.93 12.89
N LYS A 331 10.91 11.34 11.96
CA LYS A 331 10.82 11.04 10.52
C LYS A 331 11.85 10.01 10.09
N ARG A 332 12.95 9.86 10.83
CA ARG A 332 13.95 8.83 10.60
C ARG A 332 14.25 8.12 11.90
N PHE A 333 14.46 6.82 11.85
CA PHE A 333 15.04 6.06 12.94
C PHE A 333 16.25 5.29 12.46
N PHE A 334 17.21 5.14 13.36
CA PHE A 334 18.43 4.40 13.12
C PHE A 334 18.59 3.35 14.20
N LEU A 335 18.73 2.10 13.77
CA LEU A 335 18.94 0.94 14.62
C LEU A 335 20.39 0.47 14.44
N THR A 336 21.09 0.30 15.55
CA THR A 336 22.47 -0.20 15.58
C THR A 336 22.67 -1.15 16.75
N ARG A 337 23.59 -2.12 16.61
CA ARG A 337 24.00 -3.01 17.70
C ARG A 337 24.87 -2.25 18.71
N SER A 338 24.63 -2.44 20.01
CA SER A 338 25.54 -1.98 21.07
C SER A 338 26.76 -2.90 21.18
N LYS A 339 27.75 -2.50 22.00
CA LYS A 339 28.87 -3.38 22.38
C LYS A 339 28.42 -4.66 23.08
N THR A 340 27.26 -4.63 23.74
CA THR A 340 26.63 -5.76 24.43
C THR A 340 25.60 -6.49 23.56
N ASN A 341 25.63 -6.29 22.23
CA ASN A 341 24.66 -6.85 21.29
C ASN A 341 23.19 -6.55 21.63
N ASN A 342 22.90 -5.42 22.28
CA ASN A 342 21.54 -4.94 22.49
C ASN A 342 21.19 -3.84 21.47
N LEU A 343 19.90 -3.56 21.30
CA LEU A 343 19.40 -2.58 20.34
C LEU A 343 19.59 -1.14 20.82
N LEU A 344 20.32 -0.34 20.04
CA LEU A 344 20.36 1.11 20.18
C LEU A 344 19.45 1.75 19.14
N VAL A 345 18.59 2.66 19.60
CA VAL A 345 17.66 3.42 18.76
C VAL A 345 18.02 4.90 18.82
N GLN A 346 18.12 5.51 17.65
CA GLN A 346 18.20 6.95 17.46
C GLN A 346 17.00 7.36 16.60
N GLY A 347 16.37 8.49 16.93
CA GLY A 347 15.28 9.04 16.13
C GLY A 347 15.52 10.50 15.84
N GLU A 348 15.26 10.88 14.59
CA GLU A 348 15.43 12.24 14.09
C GLU A 348 14.11 12.80 13.62
N GLN A 349 13.76 13.99 14.09
CA GLN A 349 12.54 14.70 13.67
C GLN A 349 12.70 15.37 12.31
N SER A 350 13.93 15.57 11.85
CA SER A 350 14.24 16.23 10.58
C SER A 350 14.93 15.28 9.59
N TYR A 351 14.93 15.66 8.31
CA TYR A 351 15.63 14.93 7.24
C TYR A 351 17.09 15.37 7.06
N ARG A 352 17.49 16.54 7.58
CA ARG A 352 18.83 17.11 7.34
C ARG A 352 19.74 17.12 8.56
N ASN A 353 19.16 17.42 9.72
CA ASN A 353 19.89 17.56 10.97
C ASN A 353 19.71 16.30 11.82
N ASP A 354 20.84 15.81 12.33
CA ASP A 354 20.88 14.66 13.21
C ASP A 354 21.31 15.10 14.61
N ILE A 355 20.47 14.83 15.61
CA ILE A 355 20.78 15.00 17.04
C ILE A 355 21.75 13.90 17.51
N LYS A 356 21.76 12.74 16.82
CA LYS A 356 22.71 11.62 17.02
C LYS A 356 22.67 10.96 18.40
N VAL A 357 21.62 11.17 19.17
CA VAL A 357 21.43 10.52 20.49
C VAL A 357 20.90 9.09 20.32
N LYS A 358 21.71 8.12 20.74
CA LYS A 358 21.39 6.68 20.73
C LYS A 358 21.19 6.19 22.16
N LYS A 359 20.05 5.57 22.44
CA LYS A 359 19.80 4.88 23.72
C LYS A 359 19.02 3.58 23.51
N THR A 360 19.05 2.71 24.50
CA THR A 360 18.25 1.48 24.52
C THR A 360 16.79 1.79 24.84
N ILE A 361 15.88 1.12 24.15
CA ILE A 361 14.42 1.23 24.37
C ILE A 361 13.84 0.04 25.14
N THR A 362 14.66 -0.95 25.50
CA THR A 362 14.23 -2.10 26.29
C THR A 362 14.01 -1.71 27.76
N LYS A 363 13.12 -2.44 28.45
CA LYS A 363 12.91 -2.33 29.90
C LYS A 363 14.17 -2.79 30.65
N LYS A 364 14.24 -2.47 31.95
CA LYS A 364 15.36 -2.87 32.82
C LYS A 364 15.54 -4.40 32.77
N ASN A 365 16.79 -4.85 32.65
CA ASN A 365 17.16 -6.27 32.54
C ASN A 365 16.54 -7.03 31.36
N LYS A 366 16.06 -6.32 30.33
CA LYS A 366 15.52 -6.94 29.10
C LYS A 366 16.40 -6.62 27.90
N SER A 367 16.49 -7.58 26.98
CA SER A 367 17.21 -7.49 25.71
C SER A 367 16.24 -7.65 24.54
N ILE A 368 16.55 -7.04 23.40
CA ILE A 368 15.78 -7.23 22.17
C ILE A 368 15.73 -8.70 21.73
N THR A 369 16.74 -9.48 22.11
CA THR A 369 16.85 -10.91 21.82
C THR A 369 15.80 -11.75 22.55
N MET A 370 15.14 -11.20 23.58
CA MET A 370 14.06 -11.85 24.31
C MET A 370 12.70 -11.71 23.64
N VAL A 371 12.60 -10.98 22.52
CA VAL A 371 11.35 -10.90 21.73
C VAL A 371 11.21 -12.19 20.94
N ILE A 372 10.35 -13.08 21.41
CA ILE A 372 10.05 -14.37 20.78
C ILE A 372 8.54 -14.39 20.55
N PRO A 373 8.07 -14.16 19.32
CA PRO A 373 6.64 -14.13 19.03
C PRO A 373 6.08 -15.51 18.75
N ASP A 374 4.87 -15.74 19.25
CA ASP A 374 4.08 -16.94 18.96
C ASP A 374 3.47 -16.86 17.55
N VAL A 375 3.22 -18.01 16.94
CA VAL A 375 2.61 -18.09 15.61
C VAL A 375 1.11 -17.83 15.72
N ILE A 376 0.61 -16.94 14.87
CA ILE A 376 -0.82 -16.72 14.65
C ILE A 376 -1.25 -17.71 13.56
N PRO A 377 -2.03 -18.75 13.89
CA PRO A 377 -2.53 -19.71 12.92
C PRO A 377 -3.43 -19.04 11.87
N ALA A 378 -3.26 -19.45 10.61
CA ALA A 378 -4.11 -19.02 9.52
C ALA A 378 -5.53 -19.57 9.66
N ASN A 379 -6.50 -18.88 9.07
CA ASN A 379 -7.89 -19.35 8.97
C ASN A 379 -8.60 -19.58 10.31
N GLN A 380 -8.15 -18.96 11.41
CA GLN A 380 -8.89 -18.94 12.67
C GLN A 380 -9.87 -17.76 12.80
N ILE A 381 -9.89 -16.87 11.82
CA ILE A 381 -10.81 -15.72 11.85
C ILE A 381 -12.22 -16.22 11.56
N ILE A 382 -13.09 -16.05 12.54
CA ILE A 382 -14.52 -16.30 12.40
C ILE A 382 -15.10 -15.27 11.43
N PRO A 383 -15.67 -15.71 10.29
CA PRO A 383 -16.31 -14.80 9.36
C PRO A 383 -17.51 -14.11 10.02
N ASN A 384 -17.59 -12.78 9.91
CA ASN A 384 -18.72 -12.05 10.47
C ASN A 384 -20.03 -12.49 9.79
N LYS A 385 -21.00 -12.98 10.57
CA LYS A 385 -22.30 -13.51 10.09
C LYS A 385 -22.97 -12.58 9.08
N ALA A 386 -23.11 -11.32 9.43
CA ALA A 386 -23.81 -10.35 8.60
C ALA A 386 -23.07 -10.05 7.28
N LYS A 387 -21.73 -10.18 7.27
CA LYS A 387 -20.93 -10.12 6.04
C LYS A 387 -21.10 -11.36 5.16
N VAL A 388 -21.15 -12.56 5.76
CA VAL A 388 -21.43 -13.81 5.03
C VAL A 388 -22.78 -13.70 4.33
N THR A 389 -23.83 -13.31 5.07
CA THR A 389 -25.18 -13.15 4.51
C THR A 389 -25.23 -12.13 3.37
N ASP A 390 -24.63 -10.96 3.55
CA ASP A 390 -24.58 -9.92 2.52
C ASP A 390 -23.89 -10.41 1.23
N VAL A 391 -22.78 -11.15 1.36
CA VAL A 391 -22.03 -11.70 0.22
C VAL A 391 -22.80 -12.84 -0.44
N SER A 392 -23.38 -13.77 0.32
CA SER A 392 -24.19 -14.85 -0.24
C SER A 392 -25.43 -14.31 -0.98
N ASN A 393 -26.09 -13.29 -0.45
CA ASN A 393 -27.21 -12.62 -1.13
C ASN A 393 -26.76 -11.93 -2.43
N LEU A 394 -25.59 -11.28 -2.40
CA LEU A 394 -25.00 -10.68 -3.60
C LEU A 394 -24.70 -11.74 -4.67
N LEU A 395 -24.12 -12.88 -4.27
CA LEU A 395 -23.81 -13.98 -5.19
C LEU A 395 -25.08 -14.63 -5.75
N LYS A 396 -26.11 -14.87 -4.92
CA LYS A 396 -27.43 -15.35 -5.36
C LYS A 396 -28.05 -14.43 -6.41
N LYS A 397 -28.02 -13.12 -6.17
CA LYS A 397 -28.58 -12.13 -7.10
C LYS A 397 -27.83 -12.13 -8.45
N HIS A 398 -26.51 -12.33 -8.43
CA HIS A 398 -25.67 -12.20 -9.61
C HIS A 398 -25.51 -13.50 -10.41
N TYR A 399 -25.61 -14.65 -9.77
CA TYR A 399 -25.35 -15.98 -10.36
C TYR A 399 -26.52 -16.97 -10.20
N GLY A 400 -27.62 -16.57 -9.55
CA GLY A 400 -28.80 -17.42 -9.29
C GLY A 400 -28.70 -18.23 -8.00
N GLU A 401 -29.78 -18.94 -7.65
CA GLU A 401 -29.83 -19.76 -6.42
C GLU A 401 -28.78 -20.88 -6.39
N GLN A 402 -28.37 -21.37 -7.56
CA GLN A 402 -27.36 -22.43 -7.74
C GLN A 402 -25.92 -21.91 -7.80
N TRP A 403 -25.64 -20.68 -7.35
CA TRP A 403 -24.29 -20.13 -7.39
C TRP A 403 -23.24 -20.99 -6.65
N LYS A 404 -23.66 -21.80 -5.68
CA LYS A 404 -22.81 -22.72 -4.91
C LYS A 404 -22.20 -23.85 -5.73
N ASP A 405 -22.76 -24.13 -6.92
CA ASP A 405 -22.27 -25.16 -7.85
C ASP A 405 -21.18 -24.63 -8.79
N ILE A 406 -20.94 -23.30 -8.77
CA ILE A 406 -19.94 -22.66 -9.63
C ILE A 406 -18.55 -22.80 -9.00
N GLU A 407 -17.64 -23.48 -9.69
CA GLU A 407 -16.27 -23.75 -9.23
C GLU A 407 -15.49 -22.47 -8.88
N THR A 408 -15.65 -21.39 -9.65
CA THR A 408 -14.97 -20.11 -9.36
C THR A 408 -15.45 -19.41 -8.07
N LEU A 409 -16.54 -19.89 -7.45
CA LEU A 409 -17.13 -19.35 -6.22
C LEU A 409 -16.92 -20.25 -5.00
N THR A 410 -16.18 -21.35 -5.12
CA THR A 410 -15.91 -22.29 -4.02
C THR A 410 -15.32 -21.61 -2.78
N PHE A 411 -14.55 -20.54 -2.97
CA PHE A 411 -14.06 -19.71 -1.87
C PHE A 411 -15.17 -19.25 -0.91
N TYR A 412 -16.31 -18.77 -1.42
CA TYR A 412 -17.41 -18.28 -0.57
C TYR A 412 -18.21 -19.42 0.04
N LYS A 413 -18.35 -20.55 -0.69
CA LYS A 413 -18.97 -21.76 -0.15
C LYS A 413 -18.24 -22.24 1.10
N ASN A 414 -16.91 -22.27 1.06
CA ASN A 414 -16.08 -22.69 2.19
C ASN A 414 -16.20 -21.72 3.37
N ILE A 415 -16.38 -20.43 3.11
CA ILE A 415 -16.58 -19.43 4.17
C ILE A 415 -17.94 -19.59 4.85
N GLU A 416 -18.99 -19.85 4.08
CA GLU A 416 -20.33 -20.09 4.60
C GLU A 416 -20.34 -21.35 5.48
N ALA A 417 -19.74 -22.45 5.01
CA ALA A 417 -19.61 -23.70 5.76
C ALA A 417 -18.87 -23.51 7.10
N ARG A 418 -17.72 -22.83 7.08
CA ARG A 418 -16.95 -22.52 8.30
C ARG A 418 -17.73 -21.69 9.33
N ARG A 419 -18.68 -20.87 8.88
CA ARG A 419 -19.53 -20.11 9.81
C ARG A 419 -20.66 -20.99 10.37
N SER A 420 -21.27 -21.84 9.55
CA SER A 420 -22.28 -22.79 10.00
C SER A 420 -21.74 -23.75 11.07
N GLU A 421 -20.58 -24.37 10.82
CA GLU A 421 -19.92 -25.26 11.80
C GLU A 421 -19.68 -24.57 13.15
N GLN A 422 -19.36 -23.27 13.13
CA GLN A 422 -19.14 -22.50 14.35
C GLN A 422 -20.46 -22.15 15.06
N GLU A 423 -21.54 -21.93 14.33
CA GLU A 423 -22.88 -21.70 14.92
C GLU A 423 -23.38 -22.97 15.60
N ASP A 424 -23.18 -24.13 14.98
CA ASP A 424 -23.52 -25.42 15.59
C ASP A 424 -22.73 -25.65 16.90
N LEU A 425 -21.43 -25.30 16.93
CA LEU A 425 -20.61 -25.39 18.14
C LEU A 425 -21.02 -24.37 19.23
N GLU A 426 -21.39 -23.14 18.84
CA GLU A 426 -21.91 -22.12 19.75
C GLU A 426 -23.22 -22.61 20.40
N GLU A 427 -24.16 -23.13 19.61
CA GLU A 427 -25.43 -23.69 20.10
C GLU A 427 -25.23 -24.91 21.01
N ILE A 428 -24.34 -25.84 20.65
CA ILE A 428 -24.00 -26.99 21.51
C ILE A 428 -23.39 -26.53 22.84
N SER A 429 -22.54 -25.49 22.82
CA SER A 429 -21.92 -24.96 24.04
C SER A 429 -22.93 -24.29 24.96
N GLU A 430 -23.91 -23.56 24.41
CA GLU A 430 -25.01 -22.96 25.17
C GLU A 430 -25.91 -24.05 25.78
N ILE A 431 -26.26 -25.08 25.02
CA ILE A 431 -27.02 -26.25 25.52
C ILE A 431 -26.25 -26.98 26.62
N SER A 432 -24.92 -27.11 26.49
CA SER A 432 -24.08 -27.77 27.51
C SER A 432 -23.95 -26.96 28.80
N ASN A 433 -23.92 -25.63 28.71
CA ASN A 433 -23.89 -24.75 29.89
C ASN A 433 -25.25 -24.74 30.61
N ASP A 434 -26.36 -24.82 29.88
CA ASP A 434 -27.71 -24.97 30.45
C ASP A 434 -27.96 -26.34 31.10
N LEU A 435 -27.19 -27.37 30.73
CA LEU A 435 -27.23 -28.71 31.36
C LEU A 435 -26.31 -28.84 32.59
N CYS A 436 -25.49 -27.81 32.90
CA CYS A 436 -24.52 -27.81 34.00
C CYS A 436 -24.85 -26.82 35.13
N GLU A 437 -26.12 -26.56 35.44
CA GLU A 437 -26.53 -26.05 36.76
C GLU A 437 -27.80 -26.75 37.24
N ASN A 438 -27.62 -27.71 38.16
CA ASN A 438 -28.47 -28.02 39.32
C ASN A 438 -27.88 -29.26 40.00
N GLY A 439 -26.93 -29.05 40.91
CA GLY A 439 -26.29 -30.13 41.64
C GLY A 439 -25.78 -29.67 43.00
N PHE A 440 -26.58 -29.98 44.02
CA PHE A 440 -26.35 -29.94 45.46
C PHE A 440 -26.61 -28.59 46.16
N ASP A 441 -27.88 -28.41 46.54
CA ASP A 441 -28.22 -27.67 47.76
C ASP A 441 -27.53 -28.35 48.96
N ASP A 442 -26.65 -27.62 49.62
CA ASP A 442 -26.04 -28.01 50.89
C ASP A 442 -27.16 -28.18 51.95
N VAL A 443 -27.35 -29.42 52.38
CA VAL A 443 -28.17 -29.75 53.53
C VAL A 443 -27.47 -29.23 54.79
N ASN A 444 -28.10 -28.23 55.42
CA ASN A 444 -27.79 -27.73 56.75
C ASN A 444 -27.44 -28.86 57.74
N LEU A 445 -26.27 -28.74 58.39
CA LEU A 445 -26.03 -29.37 59.68
C LEU A 445 -25.69 -28.28 60.71
N ILE A 446 -26.62 -28.17 61.65
CA ILE A 446 -26.60 -27.34 62.85
C ILE A 446 -25.77 -28.06 63.93
N VAL A 447 -25.11 -27.23 64.76
CA VAL A 447 -24.28 -27.47 65.97
C VAL A 447 -22.78 -27.57 65.73
#